data_AF-W5SYN4-F1
#
_entry.id   AF-W5SYN4-F1
#
_cell.length_a   1.000
_cell.length_b   1.000
_cell.length_c   1.000
_cell.angle_alpha   90.00
_cell.angle_beta   90.00
_cell.angle_gamma   90.00
#
_symmetry.space_group_name_H-M   'P 1'
#
loop_
_entity.id
_entity.type
_entity.pdbx_description
1 polymer ?
#
loop_
_entity_poly.entity_id
_entity_poly.type
_entity_poly.pdbx_seq_one_letter_code
_entity_poly.pdbx_strand_id
1 'polypeptide(L)'
;MGLPQPVITQQMVIAELTKAGINKDIAIDLSYRYYRNELTYKDIEFLKENFDIKLEKVEGMLQAEIQKVEASLQSEIQKVEANLQSEIKAVKTELDNKIDNKFNELDNKIDNKFNELDNKINIVENNLNNKIDNKFNELDNKIDNVENNLNNKIDNKFNELDNKINNVRNELKSDIKDLDNKIDNKFNELDNKIDNVENNLNNKIDNVRNELKSDIKDLDNKIDNVSNEIALVRKDMEINKMELNKTLSEFDNKLKLHKWMFTTIITISIGILLTLIFK
;
A
#
# COMPACT_ATOMS: atom_id res chain seq x y z
N MET A 1 115.20 -48.61 -98.89
CA MET A 1 116.65 -48.68 -99.13
C MET A 1 117.27 -47.40 -98.59
N GLY A 2 117.73 -47.41 -97.34
CA GLY A 2 118.62 -46.36 -96.85
C GLY A 2 120.03 -46.67 -97.37
N LEU A 3 120.67 -45.70 -97.99
CA LEU A 3 122.07 -45.76 -98.43
C LEU A 3 122.95 -46.37 -97.32
N PRO A 4 124.00 -47.16 -97.63
CA PRO A 4 124.95 -47.61 -96.61
C PRO A 4 125.52 -46.37 -95.93
N GLN A 5 125.09 -46.12 -94.69
CA GLN A 5 125.65 -45.04 -93.91
C GLN A 5 127.12 -45.42 -93.66
N PRO A 6 128.08 -44.55 -94.01
CA PRO A 6 129.49 -44.84 -93.76
C PRO A 6 129.66 -45.14 -92.27
N VAL A 7 130.27 -46.28 -91.94
CA VAL A 7 130.54 -46.65 -90.54
C VAL A 7 131.60 -45.67 -90.03
N ILE A 8 131.15 -44.63 -89.33
CA ILE A 8 132.02 -43.62 -88.74
C ILE A 8 132.73 -44.27 -87.56
N THR A 9 134.00 -44.65 -87.74
CA THR A 9 134.80 -45.23 -86.66
C THR A 9 135.24 -44.14 -85.68
N GLN A 10 135.44 -44.49 -84.40
CA GLN A 10 135.96 -43.55 -83.40
C GLN A 10 137.21 -42.81 -83.91
N GLN A 11 138.08 -43.52 -84.62
CA GLN A 11 139.32 -42.98 -85.17
C GLN A 11 139.09 -41.94 -86.28
N MET A 12 138.05 -42.10 -87.09
CA MET A 12 137.64 -41.11 -88.09
C MET A 12 137.12 -39.83 -87.42
N VAL A 13 136.39 -39.94 -86.31
CA VAL A 13 135.92 -38.78 -85.53
C VAL A 13 137.09 -38.07 -84.85
N ILE A 14 138.06 -38.81 -84.29
CA ILE A 14 139.30 -38.23 -83.74
C ILE A 14 140.06 -37.45 -84.80
N ALA A 15 140.23 -38.04 -85.99
CA ALA A 15 140.96 -37.44 -87.09
C ALA A 15 140.35 -36.10 -87.49
N GLU A 16 139.03 -36.03 -87.67
CA GLU A 16 138.38 -34.79 -88.07
C GLU A 16 138.28 -33.74 -86.95
N LEU A 17 138.08 -34.14 -85.69
CA LEU A 17 138.12 -33.21 -84.56
C LEU A 17 139.52 -32.58 -84.38
N THR A 18 140.58 -33.39 -84.53
CA THR A 18 141.97 -32.91 -84.46
C THR A 18 142.27 -31.95 -85.61
N LYS A 19 141.74 -32.24 -86.81
CA LYS A 19 141.90 -31.40 -88.01
C LYS A 19 141.15 -30.07 -87.91
N ALA A 20 140.03 -30.05 -87.19
CA ALA A 20 139.30 -28.84 -86.83
C ALA A 20 140.01 -27.99 -85.74
N GLY A 21 141.22 -28.38 -85.32
CA GLY A 21 142.04 -27.64 -84.36
C GLY A 21 141.75 -27.96 -82.89
N ILE A 22 140.92 -28.97 -82.61
CA ILE A 22 140.65 -29.44 -81.24
C ILE A 22 141.85 -30.24 -80.73
N ASN A 23 142.25 -30.00 -79.48
CA ASN A 23 143.34 -30.74 -78.84
C ASN A 23 143.09 -32.25 -78.93
N LYS A 24 144.12 -33.03 -79.28
CA LYS A 24 144.01 -34.47 -79.53
C LYS A 24 143.39 -35.25 -78.37
N ASP A 25 143.69 -34.88 -77.12
CA ASP A 25 143.13 -35.56 -75.94
C ASP A 25 141.64 -35.27 -75.81
N ILE A 26 141.23 -34.03 -76.11
CA ILE A 26 139.82 -33.61 -76.17
C ILE A 26 139.11 -34.29 -77.36
N ALA A 27 139.77 -34.44 -78.51
CA ALA A 27 139.24 -35.14 -79.67
C ALA A 27 139.01 -36.64 -79.42
N ILE A 28 139.90 -37.29 -78.65
CA ILE A 28 139.75 -38.69 -78.22
C ILE A 28 138.53 -38.83 -77.31
N ASP A 29 138.41 -37.98 -76.28
CA ASP A 29 137.26 -37.98 -75.36
C ASP A 29 135.93 -37.71 -76.10
N LEU A 30 135.87 -36.68 -76.94
CA LEU A 30 134.68 -36.36 -77.74
C LEU A 30 134.31 -37.49 -78.73
N SER A 31 135.30 -38.15 -79.35
CA SER A 31 135.03 -39.29 -80.24
C SER A 31 134.49 -40.50 -79.48
N TYR A 32 134.95 -40.72 -78.24
CA TYR A 32 134.50 -41.82 -77.39
C TYR A 32 133.04 -41.60 -76.99
N ARG A 33 132.70 -40.36 -76.59
CA ARG A 33 131.34 -39.92 -76.28
C ARG A 33 130.41 -40.03 -77.48
N TYR A 34 130.89 -39.69 -78.68
CA TYR A 34 130.14 -39.85 -79.94
C TYR A 34 129.87 -41.33 -80.25
N TYR A 35 130.90 -42.19 -80.20
CA TYR A 35 130.78 -43.60 -80.58
C TYR A 35 129.93 -44.42 -79.58
N ARG A 36 129.86 -44.00 -78.32
CA ARG A 36 129.01 -44.61 -77.28
C ARG A 36 127.59 -44.04 -77.21
N ASN A 37 127.20 -43.16 -78.14
CA ASN A 37 125.91 -42.44 -78.14
C ASN A 37 125.64 -41.65 -76.84
N GLU A 38 126.68 -41.30 -76.06
CA GLU A 38 126.51 -40.58 -74.79
C GLU A 38 125.95 -39.16 -75.01
N LEU A 39 126.16 -38.56 -76.19
CA LEU A 39 125.50 -37.31 -76.59
C LEU A 39 123.99 -37.52 -76.81
N THR A 40 123.59 -38.53 -77.57
CA THR A 40 122.18 -38.81 -77.89
C THR A 40 121.35 -39.17 -76.67
N TYR A 41 121.91 -39.92 -75.71
CA TYR A 41 121.24 -40.24 -74.45
C TYR A 41 120.99 -38.99 -73.61
N LYS A 42 121.98 -38.07 -73.52
CA LYS A 42 121.83 -36.80 -72.81
C LYS A 42 120.79 -35.88 -73.45
N ASP A 43 120.71 -35.84 -74.77
CA ASP A 43 119.70 -35.04 -75.47
C ASP A 43 118.28 -35.59 -75.25
N ILE A 44 118.09 -36.91 -75.22
CA ILE A 44 116.81 -37.55 -74.91
C ILE A 44 116.44 -37.33 -73.43
N GLU A 45 117.41 -37.44 -72.52
CA GLU A 45 117.23 -37.18 -71.09
C GLU A 45 116.82 -35.73 -70.85
N PHE A 46 117.48 -34.77 -71.52
CA PHE A 46 117.13 -33.35 -71.48
C PHE A 46 115.72 -33.08 -72.04
N LEU A 47 115.35 -33.72 -73.16
CA LEU A 47 114.00 -33.60 -73.72
C LEU A 47 112.95 -34.16 -72.76
N LYS A 48 113.21 -35.33 -72.17
CA LYS A 48 112.32 -35.95 -71.18
C LYS A 48 112.14 -35.05 -69.98
N GLU A 49 113.22 -34.55 -69.38
CA GLU A 49 113.18 -33.65 -68.23
C GLU A 49 112.38 -32.36 -68.55
N ASN A 50 112.58 -31.78 -69.74
CA ASN A 50 111.82 -30.60 -70.18
C ASN A 50 110.33 -30.91 -70.40
N PHE A 51 109.99 -32.09 -70.91
CA PHE A 51 108.59 -32.52 -71.06
C PHE A 51 107.94 -32.79 -69.70
N ASP A 52 108.65 -33.46 -68.78
CA ASP A 52 108.18 -33.75 -67.42
C ASP A 52 107.91 -32.43 -66.67
N ILE A 53 108.84 -31.46 -66.72
CA ILE A 53 108.66 -30.12 -66.12
C ILE A 53 107.44 -29.39 -66.73
N LYS A 54 107.28 -29.44 -68.06
CA LYS A 54 106.12 -28.82 -68.72
C LYS A 54 104.82 -29.50 -68.32
N LEU A 55 104.82 -30.83 -68.17
CA LEU A 55 103.67 -31.60 -67.74
C LEU A 55 103.29 -31.26 -66.30
N GLU A 56 104.24 -31.25 -65.37
CA GLU A 56 104.04 -30.83 -63.98
C GLU A 56 103.47 -29.41 -63.91
N LYS A 57 103.98 -28.49 -64.73
CA LYS A 57 103.46 -27.12 -64.80
C LYS A 57 102.01 -27.08 -65.29
N VAL A 58 101.68 -27.84 -66.33
CA VAL A 58 100.30 -27.94 -66.86
C VAL A 58 99.37 -28.54 -65.82
N GLU A 59 99.78 -29.60 -65.14
CA GLU A 59 99.02 -30.23 -64.06
C GLU A 59 98.77 -29.25 -62.90
N GLY A 60 99.81 -28.52 -62.48
CA GLY A 60 99.68 -27.50 -61.44
C GLY A 60 98.76 -26.35 -61.84
N MET A 61 98.83 -25.89 -63.10
CA MET A 61 97.92 -24.88 -63.62
C MET A 61 96.47 -25.38 -63.66
N LEU A 62 96.24 -26.62 -64.10
CA LEU A 62 94.91 -27.21 -64.15
C LEU A 62 94.32 -27.40 -62.75
N GLN A 63 95.12 -27.89 -61.79
CA GLN A 63 94.70 -28.01 -60.39
C GLN A 63 94.32 -26.65 -59.79
N ALA A 64 95.11 -25.60 -60.05
CA ALA A 64 94.81 -24.26 -59.58
C ALA A 64 93.50 -23.71 -60.18
N GLU A 65 93.25 -23.95 -61.47
CA GLU A 65 92.01 -23.53 -62.11
C GLU A 65 90.81 -24.32 -61.57
N ILE A 66 90.95 -25.64 -61.34
CA ILE A 66 89.91 -26.47 -60.71
C ILE A 66 89.57 -25.92 -59.31
N GLN A 67 90.57 -25.65 -58.47
CA GLN A 67 90.35 -25.10 -57.13
C GLN A 67 89.65 -23.74 -57.18
N LYS A 68 89.99 -22.91 -58.15
CA LYS A 68 89.35 -21.60 -58.35
C LYS A 68 87.89 -21.76 -58.77
N VAL A 69 87.59 -22.69 -59.67
CA VAL A 69 86.23 -23.01 -60.09
C VAL A 69 85.41 -23.54 -58.91
N GLU A 70 85.96 -24.47 -58.12
CA GLU A 70 85.32 -25.02 -56.92
C GLU A 70 84.99 -23.91 -55.91
N ALA A 71 85.94 -23.01 -55.64
CA ALA A 71 85.73 -21.88 -54.73
C ALA A 71 84.65 -20.92 -55.25
N SER A 72 84.62 -20.68 -56.57
CA SER A 72 83.58 -19.85 -57.21
C SER A 72 82.20 -20.48 -57.07
N LEU A 73 82.07 -21.77 -57.38
CA LEU A 73 80.81 -22.51 -57.25
C LEU A 73 80.33 -22.56 -55.80
N GLN A 74 81.24 -22.78 -54.84
CA GLN A 74 80.88 -22.76 -53.42
C GLN A 74 80.36 -21.38 -52.98
N SER A 75 80.97 -20.30 -53.46
CA SER A 75 80.49 -18.94 -53.18
C SER A 75 79.11 -18.68 -53.78
N GLU A 76 78.85 -19.14 -55.01
CA GLU A 76 77.55 -19.02 -55.64
C GLU A 76 76.47 -19.82 -54.91
N ILE A 77 76.77 -21.06 -54.49
CA ILE A 77 75.87 -21.89 -53.67
C ILE A 77 75.50 -21.15 -52.37
N GLN A 78 76.49 -20.61 -51.64
CA GLN A 78 76.22 -19.88 -50.40
C GLN A 78 75.34 -18.64 -50.62
N LYS A 79 75.53 -17.92 -51.73
CA LYS A 79 74.67 -16.78 -52.07
C LYS A 79 73.23 -17.22 -52.36
N VAL A 80 73.05 -18.31 -53.09
CA VAL A 80 71.72 -18.87 -53.39
C VAL A 80 71.03 -19.32 -52.11
N GLU A 81 71.73 -20.03 -51.22
CA GLU A 81 71.18 -20.46 -49.92
C GLU A 81 70.76 -19.27 -49.05
N ALA A 82 71.59 -18.23 -48.97
CA ALA A 82 71.26 -17.02 -48.22
C ALA A 82 70.03 -16.30 -48.78
N ASN A 83 69.92 -16.20 -50.11
CA ASN A 83 68.77 -15.59 -50.77
C ASN A 83 67.48 -16.38 -50.49
N LEU A 84 67.52 -17.71 -50.64
CA LEU A 84 66.37 -18.58 -50.38
C LEU A 84 65.92 -18.50 -48.92
N GLN A 85 66.86 -18.47 -47.96
CA GLN A 85 66.52 -18.28 -46.55
C GLN A 85 65.85 -16.92 -46.29
N SER A 86 66.29 -15.86 -46.95
CA SER A 86 65.69 -14.54 -46.85
C SER A 86 64.26 -14.52 -47.41
N GLU A 87 64.05 -15.11 -48.59
CA GLU A 87 62.74 -15.23 -49.23
C GLU A 87 61.75 -16.05 -48.37
N ILE A 88 62.20 -17.21 -47.85
CA ILE A 88 61.40 -18.04 -46.95
C ILE A 88 60.98 -17.25 -45.70
N LYS A 89 61.91 -16.49 -45.11
CA LYS A 89 61.61 -15.65 -43.94
C LYS A 89 60.58 -14.56 -44.29
N ALA A 90 60.73 -13.90 -45.44
CA ALA A 90 59.81 -12.87 -45.90
C ALA A 90 58.39 -13.43 -46.11
N VAL A 91 58.27 -14.58 -46.80
CA VAL A 91 56.99 -15.26 -47.04
C VAL A 91 56.35 -15.68 -45.72
N LYS A 92 57.14 -16.21 -44.77
CA LYS A 92 56.63 -16.56 -43.43
C LYS A 92 56.05 -15.35 -42.71
N THR A 93 56.79 -14.24 -42.67
CA THR A 93 56.32 -13.00 -42.05
C THR A 93 55.06 -12.45 -42.72
N GLU A 94 54.97 -12.50 -44.05
CA GLU A 94 53.74 -12.09 -44.76
C GLU A 94 52.55 -12.98 -44.39
N LEU A 95 52.76 -14.29 -44.29
CA LEU A 95 51.71 -15.24 -43.90
C LEU A 95 51.24 -15.00 -42.46
N ASP A 96 52.16 -14.83 -41.52
CA ASP A 96 51.85 -14.52 -40.11
C ASP A 96 51.01 -13.25 -40.02
N ASN A 97 51.40 -12.18 -40.72
CA ASN A 97 50.62 -10.93 -40.78
C ASN A 97 49.22 -11.12 -41.38
N LYS A 98 49.08 -11.94 -42.42
CA LYS A 98 47.77 -12.25 -43.02
C LYS A 98 46.87 -13.01 -42.04
N ILE A 99 47.45 -13.93 -41.27
CA ILE A 99 46.75 -14.69 -40.24
C ILE A 99 46.26 -13.75 -39.13
N ASP A 100 47.15 -12.90 -38.60
CA ASP A 100 46.80 -11.94 -37.54
C ASP A 100 45.69 -10.98 -37.97
N ASN A 101 45.76 -10.47 -39.21
CA ASN A 101 44.71 -9.63 -39.76
C ASN A 101 43.36 -10.37 -39.84
N LYS A 102 43.36 -11.66 -40.20
CA LYS A 102 42.13 -12.45 -40.24
C LYS A 102 41.56 -12.74 -38.86
N PHE A 103 42.40 -12.98 -37.86
CA PHE A 103 41.94 -13.08 -36.46
C PHE A 103 41.31 -11.77 -35.98
N ASN A 104 41.98 -10.63 -36.20
CA ASN A 104 41.43 -9.31 -35.84
C ASN A 104 40.09 -9.02 -36.53
N GLU A 105 39.95 -9.37 -37.82
CA GLU A 105 38.66 -9.25 -38.53
C GLU A 105 37.56 -10.13 -37.91
N LEU A 106 37.90 -11.34 -37.47
CA LEU A 106 36.96 -12.26 -36.83
C LEU A 106 36.56 -11.78 -35.43
N ASP A 107 37.51 -11.32 -34.62
CA ASP A 107 37.24 -10.77 -33.29
C ASP A 107 36.29 -9.57 -33.37
N ASN A 108 36.55 -8.64 -34.29
CA ASN A 108 35.66 -7.50 -34.54
C ASN A 108 34.24 -7.94 -34.97
N LYS A 109 34.12 -9.01 -35.76
CA LYS A 109 32.80 -9.55 -36.15
C LYS A 109 32.08 -10.18 -34.95
N ILE A 110 32.81 -10.86 -34.08
CA ILE A 110 32.28 -11.47 -32.86
C ILE A 110 31.79 -10.38 -31.90
N ASP A 111 32.59 -9.35 -31.64
CA ASP A 111 32.23 -8.23 -30.76
C ASP A 111 30.97 -7.50 -31.26
N ASN A 112 30.89 -7.24 -32.56
CA ASN A 112 29.69 -6.65 -33.17
C ASN A 112 28.45 -7.53 -32.97
N LYS A 113 28.59 -8.87 -33.05
CA LYS A 113 27.47 -9.79 -32.81
C LYS A 113 27.05 -9.84 -31.35
N PHE A 114 27.98 -9.75 -30.40
CA PHE A 114 27.66 -9.62 -28.99
C PHE A 114 26.91 -8.30 -28.71
N ASN A 115 27.40 -7.17 -29.23
CA ASN A 115 26.71 -5.88 -29.09
C ASN A 115 25.29 -5.88 -29.69
N GLU A 116 25.09 -6.53 -30.85
CA GLU A 116 23.75 -6.72 -31.43
C GLU A 116 22.84 -7.56 -30.51
N LEU A 117 23.38 -8.61 -29.87
CA LEU A 117 22.63 -9.46 -28.95
C LEU A 117 22.26 -8.72 -27.66
N ASP A 118 23.19 -7.98 -27.06
CA ASP A 118 22.93 -7.17 -25.86
C ASP A 118 21.82 -6.14 -26.11
N ASN A 119 21.86 -5.47 -27.26
CA ASN A 119 20.79 -4.55 -27.65
C ASN A 119 19.43 -5.26 -27.80
N LYS A 120 19.40 -6.47 -28.37
CA LYS A 120 18.16 -7.26 -28.47
C LYS A 120 17.65 -7.68 -27.08
N ILE A 121 18.54 -8.07 -26.18
CA ILE A 121 18.20 -8.41 -24.79
C ILE A 121 17.56 -7.19 -24.10
N ASN A 122 18.21 -6.03 -24.16
CA ASN A 122 17.68 -4.78 -23.58
C ASN A 122 16.29 -4.42 -24.11
N ILE A 123 16.05 -4.60 -25.42
CA ILE A 123 14.73 -4.36 -26.02
C ILE A 123 13.68 -5.35 -25.46
N VAL A 124 14.04 -6.62 -25.32
CA VAL A 124 13.14 -7.65 -24.76
C VAL A 124 12.82 -7.34 -23.30
N GLU A 125 13.81 -6.99 -22.49
CA GLU A 125 13.62 -6.62 -21.08
C GLU A 125 12.69 -5.41 -20.93
N ASN A 126 12.93 -4.34 -21.70
CA ASN A 126 12.08 -3.15 -21.68
C ASN A 126 10.63 -3.46 -22.09
N ASN A 127 10.44 -4.32 -23.11
CA ASN A 127 9.11 -4.74 -23.54
C ASN A 127 8.40 -5.59 -22.47
N LEU A 128 9.13 -6.44 -21.74
CA LEU A 128 8.57 -7.22 -20.64
C LEU A 128 8.18 -6.32 -19.46
N ASN A 129 9.03 -5.37 -19.08
CA ASN A 129 8.73 -4.39 -18.02
C ASN A 129 7.47 -3.58 -18.36
N ASN A 130 7.36 -3.05 -19.58
CA ASN A 130 6.16 -2.34 -20.03
C ASN A 130 4.89 -3.21 -19.99
N LYS A 131 5.00 -4.51 -20.31
CA LYS A 131 3.86 -5.44 -20.21
C LYS A 131 3.46 -5.67 -18.76
N ILE A 132 4.43 -5.78 -17.85
CA ILE A 132 4.21 -5.95 -16.41
C ILE A 132 3.51 -4.70 -15.85
N ASP A 133 4.01 -3.50 -16.14
CA ASP A 133 3.42 -2.23 -15.69
C ASP A 133 1.98 -2.07 -16.15
N ASN A 134 1.69 -2.40 -17.42
CA ASN A 134 0.32 -2.40 -17.94
C ASN A 134 -0.60 -3.38 -17.19
N LYS A 135 -0.08 -4.54 -16.77
CA LYS A 135 -0.86 -5.50 -15.98
C LYS A 135 -1.10 -5.04 -14.55
N PHE A 136 -0.16 -4.33 -13.93
CA PHE A 136 -0.40 -3.67 -12.65
C PHE A 136 -1.48 -2.60 -12.77
N ASN A 137 -1.39 -1.71 -13.76
CA ASN A 137 -2.41 -0.69 -14.00
C ASN A 137 -3.81 -1.29 -14.25
N GLU A 138 -3.91 -2.40 -15.02
CA GLU A 138 -5.18 -3.12 -15.20
C GLU A 138 -5.73 -3.68 -13.87
N LEU A 139 -4.87 -4.15 -12.97
CA LEU A 139 -5.27 -4.67 -11.66
C LEU A 139 -5.72 -3.56 -10.72
N ASP A 140 -5.01 -2.44 -10.67
CA ASP A 140 -5.37 -1.27 -9.85
C ASP A 140 -6.76 -0.76 -10.22
N ASN A 141 -7.03 -0.59 -11.53
CA ASN A 141 -8.37 -0.20 -12.01
C ASN A 141 -9.48 -1.20 -11.62
N LYS A 142 -9.17 -2.51 -11.57
CA LYS A 142 -10.13 -3.52 -11.12
C LYS A 142 -10.39 -3.42 -9.62
N ILE A 143 -9.35 -3.14 -8.83
CA ILE A 143 -9.45 -2.93 -7.39
C ILE A 143 -10.33 -1.70 -7.11
N ASP A 144 -10.06 -0.58 -7.76
CA ASP A 144 -10.85 0.66 -7.62
C ASP A 144 -12.33 0.42 -7.95
N ASN A 145 -12.62 -0.34 -9.01
CA ASN A 145 -13.99 -0.67 -9.37
C ASN A 145 -14.67 -1.56 -8.32
N VAL A 146 -13.95 -2.53 -7.73
CA VAL A 146 -14.49 -3.35 -6.64
C VAL A 146 -14.79 -2.50 -5.41
N GLU A 147 -13.87 -1.61 -5.03
CA GLU A 147 -14.03 -0.71 -3.89
C GLU A 147 -15.26 0.20 -4.05
N ASN A 148 -15.39 0.84 -5.21
CA ASN A 148 -16.56 1.68 -5.52
C ASN A 148 -17.88 0.90 -5.47
N ASN A 149 -17.90 -0.34 -5.97
CA ASN A 149 -19.09 -1.20 -5.91
C ASN A 149 -19.44 -1.61 -4.47
N LEU A 150 -18.44 -1.84 -3.62
CA LEU A 150 -18.66 -2.13 -2.20
C LEU A 150 -19.18 -0.92 -1.44
N ASN A 151 -18.60 0.27 -1.67
CA ASN A 151 -19.07 1.52 -1.08
C ASN A 151 -20.54 1.79 -1.44
N ASN A 152 -20.91 1.67 -2.72
CA ASN A 152 -22.30 1.81 -3.15
C ASN A 152 -23.25 0.80 -2.47
N LYS A 153 -22.82 -0.44 -2.25
CA LYS A 153 -23.62 -1.44 -1.53
C LYS A 153 -23.79 -1.08 -0.06
N ILE A 154 -22.75 -0.54 0.58
CA ILE A 154 -22.78 -0.08 1.97
C ILE A 154 -23.76 1.09 2.10
N ASP A 155 -23.66 2.10 1.23
CA ASP A 155 -24.55 3.27 1.24
C ASP A 155 -26.02 2.87 1.07
N ASN A 156 -26.30 1.94 0.14
CA ASN A 156 -27.65 1.40 -0.04
C ASN A 156 -28.16 0.71 1.24
N LYS A 157 -27.32 -0.03 1.96
CA LYS A 157 -27.70 -0.67 3.22
C LYS A 157 -27.95 0.33 4.35
N PHE A 158 -27.19 1.42 4.41
CA PHE A 158 -27.46 2.53 5.33
C PHE A 158 -28.81 3.17 5.03
N ASN A 159 -29.09 3.48 3.76
CA ASN A 159 -30.40 4.05 3.36
C ASN A 159 -31.57 3.12 3.68
N GLU A 160 -31.43 1.80 3.47
CA GLU A 160 -32.44 0.81 3.88
C GLU A 160 -32.68 0.83 5.40
N LEU A 161 -31.61 0.94 6.20
CA LEU A 161 -31.71 1.01 7.67
C LEU A 161 -32.37 2.31 8.13
N ASP A 162 -32.01 3.46 7.56
CA ASP A 162 -32.63 4.74 7.88
C ASP A 162 -34.13 4.73 7.60
N ASN A 163 -34.54 4.14 6.48
CA ASN A 163 -35.96 3.97 6.16
C ASN A 163 -36.68 3.08 7.18
N LYS A 164 -36.06 1.96 7.62
CA LYS A 164 -36.63 1.11 8.67
C LYS A 164 -36.76 1.86 10.00
N ILE A 165 -35.75 2.63 10.39
CA ILE A 165 -35.77 3.45 11.61
C ILE A 165 -36.89 4.48 11.54
N ASN A 166 -37.08 5.14 10.40
CA ASN A 166 -38.15 6.13 10.21
C ASN A 166 -39.53 5.49 10.28
N ASN A 167 -39.72 4.29 9.73
CA ASN A 167 -40.98 3.55 9.84
C ASN A 167 -41.29 3.22 11.30
N VAL A 168 -40.33 2.67 12.06
CA VAL A 168 -40.50 2.38 13.49
C VAL A 168 -40.83 3.64 14.30
N ARG A 169 -40.17 4.77 14.01
CA ARG A 169 -40.49 6.06 14.66
C ARG A 169 -41.93 6.50 14.39
N ASN A 170 -42.42 6.32 13.17
CA ASN A 170 -43.79 6.68 12.81
C ASN A 170 -44.83 5.77 13.47
N GLU A 171 -44.57 4.47 13.54
CA GLU A 171 -45.41 3.50 14.27
C GLU A 171 -45.49 3.88 15.76
N LEU A 172 -44.35 4.09 16.42
CA LEU A 172 -44.32 4.52 17.83
C LEU A 172 -45.06 5.84 18.05
N LYS A 173 -44.96 6.79 17.12
CA LYS A 173 -45.71 8.06 17.20
C LYS A 173 -47.22 7.84 17.12
N SER A 174 -47.67 6.87 16.32
CA SER A 174 -49.08 6.48 16.24
C SER A 174 -49.54 5.83 17.55
N ASP A 175 -48.76 4.88 18.07
CA ASP A 175 -49.07 4.18 19.32
C ASP A 175 -49.19 5.15 20.51
N ILE A 176 -48.29 6.15 20.59
CA ILE A 176 -48.36 7.21 21.61
C ILE A 176 -49.66 8.00 21.47
N LYS A 177 -50.03 8.41 20.24
CA LYS A 177 -51.28 9.14 20.00
C LYS A 177 -52.52 8.33 20.41
N ASP A 178 -52.51 7.02 20.14
CA ASP A 178 -53.61 6.14 20.54
C ASP A 178 -53.70 5.96 22.06
N LEU A 179 -52.55 5.96 22.76
CA LEU A 179 -52.51 5.98 24.22
C LEU A 179 -53.04 7.31 24.79
N ASP A 180 -52.63 8.45 24.23
CA ASP A 180 -53.14 9.76 24.63
C ASP A 180 -54.66 9.83 24.51
N ASN A 181 -55.22 9.40 23.36
CA ASN A 181 -56.67 9.33 23.16
C ASN A 181 -57.39 8.41 24.18
N LYS A 182 -56.77 7.28 24.56
CA LYS A 182 -57.33 6.38 25.59
C LYS A 182 -57.32 7.04 26.97
N ILE A 183 -56.26 7.78 27.29
CA ILE A 183 -56.14 8.53 28.55
C ILE A 183 -57.20 9.62 28.61
N ASP A 184 -57.35 10.43 27.55
CA ASP A 184 -58.37 11.48 27.46
C ASP A 184 -59.79 10.92 27.65
N ASN A 185 -60.09 9.79 27.01
CA ASN A 185 -61.38 9.11 27.20
C ASN A 185 -61.60 8.66 28.65
N LYS A 186 -60.56 8.17 29.33
CA LYS A 186 -60.65 7.78 30.75
C LYS A 186 -60.83 8.97 31.67
N PHE A 187 -60.20 10.11 31.38
CA PHE A 187 -60.47 11.37 32.08
C PHE A 187 -61.92 11.82 31.89
N ASN A 188 -62.43 11.84 30.66
CA ASN A 188 -63.84 12.19 30.40
C ASN A 188 -64.83 11.24 31.11
N GLU A 189 -64.54 9.94 31.17
CA GLU A 189 -65.36 8.99 31.94
C GLU A 189 -65.34 9.30 33.45
N LEU A 190 -64.19 9.72 33.99
CA LEU A 190 -64.06 10.10 35.40
C LEU A 190 -64.79 11.41 35.69
N ASP A 191 -64.66 12.43 34.84
CA ASP A 191 -65.36 13.70 34.97
C ASP A 191 -66.88 13.48 35.01
N ASN A 192 -67.42 12.67 34.08
CA ASN A 192 -68.84 12.31 34.08
C ASN A 192 -69.28 11.59 35.37
N LYS A 193 -68.42 10.73 35.95
CA LYS A 193 -68.71 10.07 37.24
C LYS A 193 -68.71 11.08 38.39
N ILE A 194 -67.78 12.03 38.40
CA ILE A 194 -67.70 13.11 39.38
C ILE A 194 -68.96 13.97 39.29
N ASP A 195 -69.34 14.43 38.10
CA ASP A 195 -70.56 15.20 37.86
C ASP A 195 -71.81 14.48 38.36
N ASN A 196 -71.91 13.17 38.12
CA ASN A 196 -73.03 12.38 38.61
C ASN A 196 -73.04 12.29 40.14
N VAL A 197 -71.89 12.12 40.80
CA VAL A 197 -71.80 12.14 42.26
C VAL A 197 -72.18 13.51 42.81
N GLU A 198 -71.69 14.59 42.21
CA GLU A 198 -72.00 15.97 42.61
C GLU A 198 -73.50 16.26 42.50
N ASN A 199 -74.13 15.90 41.37
CA ASN A 199 -75.58 16.04 41.18
C ASN A 199 -76.38 15.24 42.20
N ASN A 200 -76.00 14.00 42.49
CA ASN A 200 -76.66 13.18 43.51
C ASN A 200 -76.54 13.78 44.91
N LEU A 201 -75.37 14.33 45.26
CA LEU A 201 -75.17 15.02 46.53
C LEU A 201 -75.99 16.30 46.62
N ASN A 202 -76.03 17.11 45.57
CA ASN A 202 -76.87 18.31 45.49
C ASN A 202 -78.35 17.97 45.69
N ASN A 203 -78.87 16.95 45.01
CA ASN A 203 -80.24 16.48 45.20
C ASN A 203 -80.53 16.03 46.64
N LYS A 204 -79.61 15.29 47.27
CA LYS A 204 -79.75 14.90 48.69
C LYS A 204 -79.75 16.11 49.62
N ILE A 205 -78.87 17.08 49.39
CA ILE A 205 -78.81 18.32 50.16
C ILE A 205 -80.13 19.10 50.02
N ASP A 206 -80.68 19.20 48.80
CA ASP A 206 -81.92 19.92 48.56
C ASP A 206 -83.14 19.22 49.19
N ASN A 207 -83.18 17.88 49.18
CA ASN A 207 -84.19 17.12 49.91
C ASN A 207 -84.13 17.41 51.42
N VAL A 208 -82.94 17.33 52.03
CA VAL A 208 -82.76 17.64 53.46
C VAL A 208 -83.14 19.09 53.76
N ARG A 209 -82.78 20.05 52.90
CA ARG A 209 -83.19 21.45 53.04
C ARG A 209 -84.71 21.60 53.02
N ASN A 210 -85.41 20.88 52.13
CA ASN A 210 -86.85 20.94 52.01
C ASN A 210 -87.56 20.29 53.21
N GLU A 211 -87.07 19.15 53.70
CA GLU A 211 -87.55 18.51 54.94
C GLU A 211 -87.41 19.46 56.13
N LEU A 212 -86.22 20.03 56.34
CA LEU A 212 -85.98 21.00 57.40
C LEU A 212 -86.88 22.25 57.28
N LYS A 213 -87.12 22.72 56.06
CA LYS A 213 -88.04 23.85 55.81
C LYS A 213 -89.48 23.51 56.19
N SER A 214 -89.92 22.26 55.97
CA SER A 214 -91.23 21.77 56.40
C SER A 214 -91.30 21.67 57.92
N ASP A 215 -90.29 21.07 58.56
CA ASP A 215 -90.21 20.93 60.01
C ASP A 215 -90.25 22.30 60.71
N ILE A 216 -89.52 23.29 60.18
CA ILE A 216 -89.55 24.68 60.68
C ILE A 216 -90.96 25.26 60.55
N LYS A 217 -91.65 25.08 59.42
CA LYS A 217 -93.02 25.57 59.23
C LYS A 217 -94.01 24.92 60.21
N ASP A 218 -93.87 23.63 60.46
CA ASP A 218 -94.71 22.92 61.42
C ASP A 218 -94.44 23.39 62.87
N LEU A 219 -93.18 23.69 63.20
CA LEU A 219 -92.81 24.35 64.45
C LEU A 219 -93.43 25.75 64.57
N ASP A 220 -93.36 26.58 63.52
CA ASP A 220 -93.98 27.90 63.48
C ASP A 220 -95.49 27.81 63.74
N ASN A 221 -96.20 26.90 63.06
CA ASN A 221 -97.63 26.66 63.29
C ASN A 221 -97.95 26.25 64.74
N LYS A 222 -97.10 25.39 65.35
CA LYS A 222 -97.25 24.99 66.77
C LYS A 222 -97.03 26.18 67.70
N ILE A 223 -96.03 27.02 67.43
CA ILE A 223 -95.75 28.24 68.19
C ILE A 223 -96.93 29.21 68.08
N ASP A 224 -97.53 29.38 66.91
CA ASP A 224 -98.71 30.21 66.70
C ASP A 224 -99.91 29.69 67.51
N ASN A 225 -100.16 28.38 67.50
CA ASN A 225 -101.23 27.77 68.29
C ASN A 225 -101.03 27.99 69.80
N VAL A 226 -99.82 27.73 70.32
CA VAL A 226 -99.48 28.00 71.73
C VAL A 226 -99.63 29.48 72.05
N SER A 227 -99.23 30.36 71.15
CA SER A 227 -99.38 31.82 71.32
C SER A 227 -100.86 32.22 71.42
N ASN A 228 -101.73 31.60 70.63
CA ASN A 228 -103.18 31.80 70.68
C ASN A 228 -103.79 31.25 71.99
N GLU A 229 -103.40 30.05 72.42
CA GLU A 229 -103.84 29.48 73.71
C GLU A 229 -103.42 30.37 74.89
N ILE A 230 -102.16 30.85 74.90
CA ILE A 230 -101.67 31.80 75.92
C ILE A 230 -102.50 33.09 75.90
N ALA A 231 -102.88 33.60 74.72
CA ALA A 231 -103.72 34.79 74.62
C ALA A 231 -105.12 34.57 75.21
N LEU A 232 -105.73 33.39 74.99
CA LEU A 232 -107.00 33.01 75.62
C LEU A 232 -106.87 32.91 77.14
N VAL A 233 -105.84 32.23 77.64
CA VAL A 233 -105.57 32.12 79.09
C VAL A 233 -105.35 33.50 79.71
N ARG A 234 -104.63 34.40 79.03
CA ARG A 234 -104.49 35.81 79.47
C ARG A 234 -105.83 36.51 79.59
N LYS A 235 -106.72 36.35 78.60
CA LYS A 235 -108.07 36.92 78.61
C LYS A 235 -108.92 36.36 79.74
N ASP A 236 -108.89 35.04 79.95
CA ASP A 236 -109.61 34.39 81.05
C ASP A 236 -109.11 34.86 82.42
N MET A 237 -107.79 35.03 82.59
CA MET A 237 -107.21 35.61 83.80
C MET A 237 -107.63 37.08 84.02
N GLU A 238 -107.73 37.89 82.97
CA GLU A 238 -108.25 39.27 83.07
C GLU A 238 -109.72 39.29 83.49
N ILE A 239 -110.56 38.43 82.92
CA ILE A 239 -111.97 38.27 83.31
C ILE A 239 -112.07 37.84 84.77
N ASN A 240 -111.35 36.79 85.18
CA ASN A 240 -111.31 36.32 86.56
C ASN A 240 -110.84 37.42 87.52
N LYS A 241 -109.84 38.22 87.13
CA LYS A 241 -109.39 39.39 87.90
C LYS A 241 -110.48 40.45 88.03
N MET A 242 -111.23 40.74 86.97
CA MET A 242 -112.39 41.65 87.03
C MET A 242 -113.50 41.12 87.93
N GLU A 243 -113.82 39.84 87.84
CA GLU A 243 -114.87 39.21 88.65
C GLU A 243 -114.50 39.12 90.13
N LEU A 244 -113.23 38.81 90.44
CA LEU A 244 -112.69 38.89 91.81
C LEU A 244 -112.77 40.32 92.35
N ASN A 245 -112.40 41.33 91.55
CA ASN A 245 -112.52 42.73 91.95
C ASN A 245 -113.99 43.11 92.21
N LYS A 246 -114.93 42.62 91.39
CA LYS A 246 -116.37 42.84 91.57
C LYS A 246 -116.88 42.20 92.86
N THR A 247 -116.60 40.92 93.09
CA THR A 247 -117.00 40.21 94.32
C THR A 247 -116.38 40.82 95.57
N LEU A 248 -115.13 41.27 95.51
CA LEU A 248 -114.48 42.02 96.59
C LEU A 248 -115.20 43.35 96.86
N SER A 249 -115.63 44.07 95.81
CA SER A 249 -116.44 45.29 95.96
C SER A 249 -117.81 45.01 96.57
N GLU A 250 -118.46 43.90 96.21
CA GLU A 250 -119.74 43.46 96.78
C GLU A 250 -119.57 43.07 98.26
N PHE A 251 -118.50 42.36 98.61
CA PHE A 251 -118.16 42.04 100.00
C PHE A 251 -117.85 43.29 100.82
N ASP A 252 -117.08 44.23 100.28
CA ASP A 252 -116.80 45.51 100.95
C ASP A 252 -118.09 46.31 101.17
N ASN A 253 -119.00 46.35 100.18
CA ASN A 253 -120.34 46.94 100.33
C ASN A 253 -121.18 46.21 101.40
N LYS A 254 -121.15 44.87 101.43
CA LYS A 254 -121.86 44.06 102.43
C LYS A 254 -121.29 44.23 103.83
N LEU A 255 -119.97 44.37 103.95
CA LEU A 255 -119.27 44.65 105.20
C LEU A 255 -119.59 46.07 105.70
N LYS A 256 -119.64 47.07 104.79
CA LYS A 256 -120.12 48.42 105.08
C LYS A 256 -121.57 48.40 105.57
N LEU A 257 -122.46 47.64 104.92
CA LEU A 257 -123.85 47.47 105.35
C LEU A 257 -123.94 46.77 106.71
N HIS A 258 -123.18 45.70 106.95
CA HIS A 258 -123.14 45.03 108.26
C HIS A 258 -122.59 45.95 109.33
N LYS A 259 -121.52 46.69 109.06
CA LYS A 259 -121.00 47.73 109.96
C LYS A 259 -122.10 48.75 110.27
N TRP A 260 -122.80 49.25 109.26
CA TRP A 260 -123.93 50.16 109.44
C TRP A 260 -125.04 49.54 110.29
N MET A 261 -125.46 48.30 109.99
CA MET A 261 -126.48 47.56 110.75
C MET A 261 -126.05 47.30 112.20
N PHE A 262 -124.83 46.82 112.45
CA PHE A 262 -124.28 46.63 113.79
C PHE A 262 -124.18 47.95 114.54
N THR A 263 -123.75 49.04 113.90
CA THR A 263 -123.75 50.37 114.52
C THR A 263 -125.16 50.77 114.90
N THR A 264 -126.17 50.60 114.02
CA THR A 264 -127.58 50.88 114.34
C THR A 264 -128.15 49.98 115.44
N ILE A 265 -127.85 48.67 115.44
CA ILE A 265 -128.26 47.73 116.48
C ILE A 265 -127.63 48.12 117.81
N ILE A 266 -126.32 48.41 117.84
CA ILE A 266 -125.62 48.87 119.04
C ILE A 266 -126.23 50.19 119.53
N THR A 267 -126.52 51.16 118.65
CA THR A 267 -127.16 52.43 119.07
C THR A 267 -128.58 52.22 119.59
N ILE A 268 -129.38 51.38 118.96
CA ILE A 268 -130.73 51.04 119.43
C ILE A 268 -130.67 50.28 120.75
N SER A 269 -129.79 49.27 120.90
CA SER A 269 -129.60 48.50 122.13
C SER A 269 -129.11 49.37 123.29
N ILE A 270 -128.17 50.29 123.05
CA ILE A 270 -127.75 51.28 124.05
C ILE A 270 -128.89 52.24 124.36
N GLY A 271 -129.64 52.70 123.35
CA GLY A 271 -130.81 53.55 123.53
C GLY A 271 -131.89 52.89 124.41
N ILE A 272 -132.22 51.63 124.13
CA ILE A 272 -133.18 50.82 124.91
C ILE A 272 -132.67 50.63 126.35
N LEU A 273 -131.40 50.28 126.53
CA LEU A 273 -130.79 50.09 127.85
C LEU A 273 -130.83 51.38 128.67
N LEU A 274 -130.54 52.53 128.05
CA LEU A 274 -130.65 53.83 128.71
C LEU A 274 -132.10 54.17 129.06
N THR A 275 -133.07 53.91 128.17
CA THR A 275 -134.49 54.14 128.50
C THR A 275 -135.04 53.22 129.60
N LEU A 276 -134.50 52.01 129.75
CA LEU A 276 -134.91 51.07 130.81
C LEU A 276 -134.20 51.30 132.14
N ILE A 277 -133.02 51.93 132.14
CA ILE A 277 -132.27 52.23 133.37
C ILE A 277 -132.71 53.57 134.01
N PHE A 278 -133.31 54.49 133.24
CA PHE A 278 -133.71 55.82 133.71
C PHE A 278 -135.22 56.02 133.92
N LYS A 279 -135.98 54.95 134.21
CA LYS A 279 -137.40 55.06 134.59
C LYS A 279 -137.77 54.18 135.77
#